data_AF-A0A4U2PYS4-F1
#
_entry.id   AF-A0A4U2PYS4-F1
#
_cell.length_a   1.000
_cell.length_b   1.000
_cell.length_c   1.000
_cell.angle_alpha   90.00
_cell.angle_beta   90.00
_cell.angle_gamma   90.00
#
_symmetry.space_group_name_H-M   'P 1'
#
loop_
_entity.id
_entity.type
_entity.pdbx_description
1 polymer ?
#
loop_
_entity_poly.entity_id
_entity_poly.type
_entity_poly.pdbx_seq_one_letter_code
_entity_poly.pdbx_strand_id
1 'polypeptide(L)'
;MAFNSLILRLELVHAKVNFGEVASTISRAGGDITSIDVIRPGQDSSVRDITVHVAEIAETSLIESLKSLAGIQLINVSDRTFLAHLGGKISVQPNLPIKNRDDLSRVYTPGVARVCTSIHENPKKAYSLTIKRNTVAVVTDGTAVLGLGDIGPHAAAPVMEGKAMLFKQLAGVDAFPICLDTKDTEEIIRTIKAISPIFGGINLEDISSPRCFEVETRLAEELDIPVFHDDQHGTAVVVIAGLLNALKVVGKRIENVRVVVNGIGAAGVSICKMLLAAGVNRLVPVDRDGAIVRGETYSHPMWQWLADQPQVEPEPGTLKEVIRDADVFIGVSRANLLNASDVQGMAVDSIVFAMANPHPEIVPEEAIPHVRVFATGRSDYPNQINNVLVFPGIFRGALDCRARRINEPMKLAASRAIASVVSERELNEQYIIPSIFNEQVVTEVRKAVIEAAILTGTARRIPPDFR
;
A
#
# COMPACT_ATOMS: atom_id res chain seq x y z
N MET A 1 -20.62 0.17 -2.28
CA MET A 1 -21.16 0.75 -1.03
C MET A 1 -20.32 0.23 0.12
N ALA A 2 -19.98 1.06 1.10
CA ALA A 2 -19.23 0.59 2.27
C ALA A 2 -20.11 -0.28 3.16
N PHE A 3 -19.53 -1.38 3.69
CA PHE A 3 -20.18 -2.28 4.63
C PHE A 3 -19.43 -2.23 5.96
N ASN A 4 -20.19 -2.13 7.05
CA ASN A 4 -19.67 -2.19 8.42
C ASN A 4 -19.83 -3.61 8.97
N SER A 5 -18.90 -4.03 9.82
CA SER A 5 -18.98 -5.31 10.54
C SER A 5 -19.21 -5.00 12.01
N LEU A 6 -20.45 -5.19 12.47
CA LEU A 6 -20.92 -4.82 13.80
C LEU A 6 -21.05 -6.06 14.69
N ILE A 7 -20.72 -5.94 15.96
CA ILE A 7 -21.09 -6.88 17.03
C ILE A 7 -22.23 -6.26 17.82
N LEU A 8 -23.39 -6.92 17.77
CA LEU A 8 -24.60 -6.53 18.47
C LEU A 8 -24.74 -7.40 19.73
N ARG A 9 -24.50 -6.82 20.90
CA ARG A 9 -24.72 -7.51 22.18
C ARG A 9 -26.16 -7.35 22.60
N LEU A 10 -26.92 -8.44 22.52
CA LEU A 10 -28.35 -8.47 22.82
C LEU A 10 -28.63 -9.36 24.04
N GLU A 11 -29.50 -8.91 24.93
CA GLU A 11 -30.20 -9.79 25.85
C GLU A 11 -31.56 -10.18 25.26
N LEU A 12 -31.81 -11.49 25.16
CA LEU A 12 -33.02 -12.09 24.64
C LEU A 12 -33.80 -12.72 25.79
N VAL A 13 -35.01 -12.24 26.04
CA VAL A 13 -35.96 -12.85 26.99
C VAL A 13 -36.73 -13.96 26.28
N HIS A 14 -36.45 -15.22 26.64
CA HIS A 14 -36.90 -16.41 25.92
C HIS A 14 -38.43 -16.56 25.84
N ALA A 15 -39.16 -16.01 26.82
CA ALA A 15 -40.62 -16.01 26.82
C ALA A 15 -41.26 -15.03 25.82
N LYS A 16 -40.49 -14.06 25.29
CA LYS A 16 -40.99 -12.96 24.46
C LYS A 16 -40.45 -12.95 23.04
N VAL A 17 -39.25 -13.49 22.84
CA VAL A 17 -38.58 -13.49 21.53
C VAL A 17 -37.70 -14.71 21.39
N ASN A 18 -37.70 -15.29 20.19
CA ASN A 18 -36.75 -16.33 19.81
C ASN A 18 -35.68 -15.79 18.86
N PHE A 19 -34.59 -16.54 18.72
CA PHE A 19 -33.47 -16.12 17.86
C PHE A 19 -33.87 -15.98 16.38
N GLY A 20 -34.82 -16.78 15.89
CA GLY A 20 -35.30 -16.69 14.51
C GLY A 20 -35.95 -15.35 14.18
N GLU A 21 -36.67 -14.75 15.15
CA GLU A 21 -37.26 -13.41 15.00
C GLU A 21 -36.18 -12.31 14.96
N VAL A 22 -35.15 -12.43 15.80
CA VAL A 22 -33.99 -11.54 15.77
C VAL A 22 -33.27 -11.65 14.42
N ALA A 23 -32.99 -12.88 13.97
CA ALA A 23 -32.31 -13.10 12.70
C ALA A 23 -33.11 -12.59 11.50
N SER A 24 -34.43 -12.82 11.49
CA SER A 24 -35.32 -12.28 10.47
C SER A 24 -35.34 -10.75 10.47
N THR A 25 -35.24 -10.11 11.64
CA THR A 25 -35.24 -8.65 11.75
C THR A 25 -33.95 -8.06 11.22
N ILE A 26 -32.80 -8.68 11.54
CA ILE A 26 -31.49 -8.30 11.00
C ILE A 26 -31.50 -8.42 9.46
N SER A 27 -31.97 -9.56 8.94
CA SER A 27 -32.03 -9.81 7.50
C SER A 27 -32.96 -8.83 6.77
N ARG A 28 -34.13 -8.51 7.33
CA ARG A 28 -35.06 -7.51 6.75
C ARG A 28 -34.48 -6.10 6.72
N ALA A 29 -33.64 -5.76 7.69
CA ALA A 29 -32.92 -4.48 7.72
C ALA A 29 -31.69 -4.47 6.79
N GLY A 30 -31.45 -5.54 6.02
CA GLY A 30 -30.32 -5.65 5.10
C GLY A 30 -29.00 -6.05 5.76
N GLY A 31 -29.04 -6.57 6.99
CA GLY A 31 -27.88 -7.14 7.67
C GLY A 31 -27.71 -8.63 7.36
N ASP A 32 -26.47 -9.05 7.16
CA ASP A 32 -26.07 -10.44 6.98
C ASP A 32 -25.36 -10.95 8.24
N ILE A 33 -25.88 -12.03 8.84
CA ILE A 33 -25.35 -12.58 10.09
C ILE A 33 -24.20 -13.52 9.78
N THR A 34 -23.02 -13.22 10.33
CA THR A 34 -21.80 -14.00 10.08
C THR A 34 -21.40 -14.89 11.25
N SER A 35 -21.64 -14.47 12.49
CA SER A 35 -21.39 -15.30 13.68
C SER A 35 -22.35 -14.97 14.82
N ILE A 36 -22.52 -15.94 15.73
CA ILE A 36 -23.33 -15.80 16.93
C ILE A 36 -22.59 -16.47 18.08
N ASP A 37 -22.38 -15.73 19.16
CA ASP A 37 -21.68 -16.20 20.35
C ASP A 37 -22.57 -16.01 21.59
N VAL A 38 -22.76 -17.07 22.37
CA VAL A 38 -23.56 -16.99 23.61
C VAL A 38 -22.64 -16.58 24.75
N ILE A 39 -22.80 -15.34 25.22
CA ILE A 39 -21.97 -14.75 26.29
C ILE A 39 -22.46 -15.19 27.67
N ARG A 40 -23.80 -15.23 27.85
CA ARG A 40 -24.42 -15.68 29.10
C ARG A 40 -25.64 -16.53 28.80
N PRO A 41 -25.62 -17.84 29.08
CA PRO A 41 -26.83 -18.66 29.04
C PRO A 41 -27.68 -18.43 30.31
N GLY A 42 -28.99 -18.58 30.17
CA GLY A 42 -29.94 -18.54 31.29
C GLY A 42 -31.26 -19.20 30.90
N GLN A 43 -32.06 -19.58 31.89
CA GLN A 43 -33.36 -20.22 31.65
C GLN A 43 -34.39 -19.22 31.08
N ASP A 44 -34.45 -18.01 31.63
CA ASP A 44 -35.43 -17.00 31.23
C ASP A 44 -34.88 -15.98 30.21
N SER A 45 -33.57 -15.70 30.25
CA SER A 45 -32.89 -14.84 29.28
C SER A 45 -31.51 -15.35 28.91
N SER A 46 -31.03 -14.96 27.74
CA SER A 46 -29.64 -15.18 27.32
C SER A 46 -29.03 -13.90 26.75
N VAL A 47 -27.74 -13.68 26.99
CA VAL A 47 -26.97 -12.62 26.35
C VAL A 47 -26.16 -13.21 25.21
N ARG A 48 -26.28 -12.63 24.02
CA ARG A 48 -25.62 -13.09 22.81
C ARG A 48 -24.94 -11.92 22.10
N ASP A 49 -23.76 -12.18 21.56
CA ASP A 49 -23.10 -11.31 20.59
C ASP A 49 -23.43 -11.84 19.20
N ILE A 50 -24.00 -10.99 18.35
CA ILE A 50 -24.34 -11.33 16.97
C ILE A 50 -23.50 -10.45 16.06
N THR A 51 -22.65 -11.07 15.24
CA THR A 51 -21.84 -10.35 14.26
C THR A 51 -22.61 -10.19 12.96
N VAL A 52 -22.77 -8.95 12.51
CA VAL A 52 -23.56 -8.59 11.33
C VAL A 52 -22.74 -7.74 10.37
N HIS A 53 -22.76 -8.11 9.09
CA HIS A 53 -22.34 -7.23 8.00
C HIS A 53 -23.54 -6.43 7.51
N VAL A 54 -23.45 -5.11 7.50
CA VAL A 54 -24.55 -4.24 7.09
C VAL A 54 -24.01 -3.07 6.28
N ALA A 55 -24.76 -2.63 5.27
CA ALA A 55 -24.42 -1.40 4.55
C ALA A 55 -24.48 -0.22 5.52
N GLU A 56 -23.53 0.71 5.42
CA GLU A 56 -23.41 1.86 6.34
C GLU A 56 -24.74 2.65 6.49
N ILE A 57 -25.46 2.85 5.38
CA ILE A 57 -26.76 3.55 5.34
C ILE A 57 -27.89 2.82 6.07
N ALA A 58 -27.74 1.51 6.30
CA ALA A 58 -28.75 0.66 6.93
C ALA A 58 -28.41 0.33 8.41
N GLU A 59 -27.29 0.82 8.93
CA GLU A 59 -26.87 0.57 10.31
C GLU A 59 -27.88 1.13 11.32
N THR A 60 -28.27 2.40 11.16
CA THR A 60 -29.22 3.05 12.07
C THR A 60 -30.57 2.34 12.08
N SER A 61 -31.09 1.97 10.90
CA SER A 61 -32.39 1.29 10.79
C SER A 61 -32.34 -0.13 11.35
N LEU A 62 -31.21 -0.84 11.21
CA LEU A 62 -30.97 -2.14 11.84
C LEU A 62 -31.02 -2.03 13.37
N ILE A 63 -30.30 -1.06 13.94
CA ILE A 63 -30.25 -0.83 15.38
C ILE A 63 -31.62 -0.47 15.94
N GLU A 64 -32.36 0.42 15.26
CA GLU A 64 -33.72 0.80 15.65
C GLU A 64 -34.70 -0.37 15.58
N SER A 65 -34.63 -1.17 14.51
CA SER A 65 -35.48 -2.36 14.34
C SER A 65 -35.28 -3.36 15.49
N LEU A 66 -34.04 -3.60 15.88
CA LEU A 66 -33.72 -4.48 17.01
C LEU A 66 -34.18 -3.92 18.36
N LYS A 67 -34.05 -2.61 18.58
CA LYS A 67 -34.56 -1.96 19.81
C LYS A 67 -36.08 -2.03 19.92
N SER A 68 -36.79 -2.11 18.78
CA SER A 68 -38.26 -2.17 18.74
C SER A 68 -38.84 -3.56 18.99
N LEU A 69 -38.01 -4.62 18.93
CA LEU A 69 -38.46 -5.99 19.18
C LEU A 69 -38.77 -6.21 20.66
N ALA A 70 -40.00 -6.64 20.95
CA ALA A 70 -40.39 -7.01 22.30
C ALA A 70 -39.55 -8.20 22.80
N GLY A 71 -38.96 -8.09 23.99
CA GLY A 71 -38.10 -9.14 24.56
C GLY A 71 -36.62 -9.02 24.19
N ILE A 72 -36.23 -7.99 23.43
CA ILE A 72 -34.83 -7.65 23.16
C ILE A 72 -34.40 -6.44 23.98
N GLN A 73 -33.23 -6.54 24.59
CA GLN A 73 -32.49 -5.39 25.10
C GLN A 73 -31.14 -5.33 24.38
N LEU A 74 -30.93 -4.29 23.57
CA LEU A 74 -29.63 -4.00 22.98
C LEU A 74 -28.73 -3.39 24.05
N ILE A 75 -27.74 -4.17 24.51
CA ILE A 75 -26.79 -3.77 25.55
C ILE A 75 -25.69 -2.90 24.96
N ASN A 76 -25.12 -3.32 23.83
CA ASN A 76 -24.03 -2.62 23.19
C ASN A 76 -23.99 -2.87 21.68
N VAL A 77 -23.49 -1.89 20.92
CA VAL A 77 -23.12 -2.02 19.51
C VAL A 77 -21.63 -1.72 19.43
N SER A 78 -20.86 -2.58 18.77
CA SER A 78 -19.43 -2.35 18.60
C SER A 78 -19.02 -2.62 17.17
N ASP A 79 -18.31 -1.67 16.56
CA ASP A 79 -17.70 -1.87 15.24
C ASP A 79 -16.40 -2.68 15.39
N ARG A 80 -16.29 -3.80 14.68
CA ARG A 80 -15.11 -4.69 14.75
C ARG A 80 -13.83 -4.01 14.32
N THR A 81 -13.90 -3.08 13.38
CA THR A 81 -12.77 -2.27 12.94
C THR A 81 -12.29 -1.40 14.10
N PHE A 82 -13.19 -0.69 14.78
CA PHE A 82 -12.82 0.13 15.95
C PHE A 82 -12.28 -0.71 17.09
N LEU A 83 -12.90 -1.87 17.37
CA LEU A 83 -12.40 -2.81 18.38
C LEU A 83 -10.97 -3.27 18.10
N ALA A 84 -10.61 -3.52 16.84
CA ALA A 84 -9.26 -3.89 16.44
C ALA A 84 -8.22 -2.76 16.61
N HIS A 85 -8.65 -1.52 16.86
CA HIS A 85 -7.78 -0.36 17.08
C HIS A 85 -7.70 0.05 18.56
N LEU A 86 -8.40 -0.63 19.48
CA LEU A 86 -8.32 -0.33 20.91
C LEU A 86 -6.90 -0.59 21.43
N GLY A 87 -6.20 0.48 21.81
CA GLY A 87 -4.81 0.43 22.29
C GLY A 87 -3.76 0.37 21.18
N GLY A 88 -4.15 0.56 19.92
CA GLY A 88 -3.26 0.49 18.75
C GLY A 88 -3.01 -0.94 18.25
N LYS A 89 -2.33 -1.07 17.12
CA LYS A 89 -2.13 -2.36 16.42
C LYS A 89 -0.77 -3.01 16.65
N ILE A 90 0.17 -2.28 17.26
CA ILE A 90 1.56 -2.73 17.45
C ILE A 90 2.01 -2.53 18.90
N SER A 91 3.00 -3.32 19.31
CA SER A 91 3.65 -3.21 20.62
C SER A 91 5.15 -3.47 20.50
N VAL A 92 5.93 -2.93 21.45
CA VAL A 92 7.38 -3.20 21.54
C VAL A 92 7.59 -4.39 22.46
N GLN A 93 8.33 -5.39 21.97
CA GLN A 93 8.70 -6.57 22.76
C GLN A 93 10.23 -6.71 22.85
N PRO A 94 10.80 -7.03 24.02
CA PRO A 94 12.22 -7.23 24.16
C PRO A 94 12.67 -8.53 23.49
N ASN A 95 13.80 -8.50 22.77
CA ASN A 95 14.39 -9.70 22.16
C ASN A 95 14.99 -10.67 23.20
N LEU A 96 15.31 -10.18 24.39
CA LEU A 96 15.88 -10.95 25.49
C LEU A 96 15.11 -10.64 26.77
N PRO A 97 14.63 -11.65 27.51
CA PRO A 97 13.98 -11.42 28.80
C PRO A 97 15.00 -10.96 29.84
N ILE A 98 14.58 -10.07 30.74
CA ILE A 98 15.37 -9.62 31.89
C ILE A 98 14.77 -10.26 33.14
N LYS A 99 15.38 -11.32 33.67
CA LYS A 99 14.82 -12.12 34.78
C LYS A 99 15.55 -11.89 36.10
N ASN A 100 16.79 -11.42 36.05
CA ASN A 100 17.64 -11.24 37.23
C ASN A 100 18.60 -10.07 37.06
N ARG A 101 19.42 -9.81 38.09
CA ARG A 101 20.40 -8.72 38.10
C ARG A 101 21.54 -8.88 37.09
N ASP A 102 21.95 -10.12 36.81
CA ASP A 102 22.99 -10.40 35.83
C ASP A 102 22.50 -10.06 34.41
N ASP A 103 21.27 -10.46 34.05
CA ASP A 103 20.63 -10.07 32.79
C ASP A 103 20.57 -8.53 32.65
N LEU A 104 20.07 -7.85 33.69
CA LEU A 104 19.98 -6.39 33.72
C LEU A 104 21.35 -5.73 33.53
N SER A 105 22.39 -6.25 34.18
CA SER A 105 23.74 -5.71 34.10
C SER A 105 24.38 -5.81 32.71
N ARG A 106 23.89 -6.75 31.88
CA ARG A 106 24.37 -6.97 30.50
C ARG A 106 23.66 -6.06 29.49
N VAL A 107 22.35 -5.90 29.62
CA VAL A 107 21.54 -5.09 28.69
C VAL A 107 21.49 -3.61 29.07
N TYR A 108 21.82 -3.29 30.32
CA TYR A 108 21.86 -1.93 30.86
C TYR A 108 23.17 -1.69 31.61
N THR A 109 23.16 -0.85 32.64
CA THR A 109 24.36 -0.51 33.40
C THR A 109 24.85 -1.69 34.26
N PRO A 110 26.18 -1.91 34.33
CA PRO A 110 27.25 -1.18 33.65
C PRO A 110 27.61 -1.72 32.25
N GLY A 111 27.13 -2.90 31.85
CA GLY A 111 27.58 -3.62 30.65
C GLY A 111 27.36 -2.88 29.34
N VAL A 112 26.24 -2.16 29.20
CA VAL A 112 25.89 -1.39 28.00
C VAL A 112 26.94 -0.33 27.64
N ALA A 113 27.69 0.19 28.63
CA ALA A 113 28.74 1.19 28.40
C ALA A 113 29.79 0.69 27.40
N ARG A 114 30.16 -0.59 27.46
CA ARG A 114 31.13 -1.21 26.53
C ARG A 114 30.60 -1.24 25.08
N VAL A 115 29.30 -1.46 24.92
CA VAL A 115 28.63 -1.43 23.61
C VAL A 115 28.63 -0.01 23.06
N CYS A 116 28.29 0.99 23.90
CA CYS A 116 28.33 2.40 23.53
C CYS A 116 29.74 2.85 23.10
N THR A 117 30.78 2.54 23.89
CA THR A 117 32.18 2.84 23.54
C THR A 117 32.58 2.20 22.22
N SER A 118 32.23 0.93 22.01
CA SER A 118 32.53 0.22 20.76
C SER A 118 31.86 0.86 19.54
N ILE A 119 30.63 1.39 19.66
CA ILE A 119 29.95 2.13 18.58
C ILE A 119 30.55 3.53 18.40
N HIS A 120 30.95 4.20 19.48
CA HIS A 120 31.64 5.49 19.40
C HIS A 120 32.95 5.39 18.61
N GLU A 121 33.74 4.35 18.85
CA GLU A 121 34.98 4.07 18.10
C GLU A 121 34.74 3.67 16.64
N ASN A 122 33.61 3.00 16.36
CA ASN A 122 33.24 2.59 15.01
C ASN A 122 31.71 2.63 14.82
N PRO A 123 31.17 3.73 14.27
CA PRO A 123 29.73 3.92 14.09
C PRO A 123 29.04 2.82 13.27
N LYS A 124 29.77 2.13 12.37
CA LYS A 124 29.22 1.03 11.56
C LYS A 124 28.77 -0.16 12.42
N LYS A 125 29.28 -0.30 13.64
CA LYS A 125 28.86 -1.35 14.58
C LYS A 125 27.41 -1.17 15.05
N ALA A 126 26.80 0.00 14.88
CA ALA A 126 25.37 0.21 15.13
C ALA A 126 24.50 -0.84 14.40
N TYR A 127 24.82 -1.19 13.15
CA TYR A 127 24.13 -2.23 12.39
C TYR A 127 24.26 -3.66 12.96
N SER A 128 25.15 -3.88 13.91
CA SER A 128 25.39 -5.23 14.48
C SER A 128 25.04 -5.29 15.96
N LEU A 129 25.04 -4.14 16.65
CA LEU A 129 24.87 -4.03 18.10
C LEU A 129 23.59 -3.29 18.51
N THR A 130 22.77 -2.80 17.56
CA THR A 130 21.50 -2.13 17.84
C THR A 130 20.40 -2.58 16.88
N ILE A 131 19.18 -2.12 17.14
CA ILE A 131 18.01 -2.34 16.30
C ILE A 131 18.15 -1.76 14.87
N LYS A 132 19.11 -0.85 14.63
CA LYS A 132 19.40 -0.26 13.31
C LYS A 132 19.52 -1.30 12.19
N ARG A 133 19.95 -2.51 12.52
CA ARG A 133 20.01 -3.64 11.59
C ARG A 133 18.70 -3.94 10.88
N ASN A 134 17.57 -3.78 11.56
CA ASN A 134 16.29 -4.33 11.13
C ASN A 134 15.11 -3.34 11.26
N THR A 135 15.37 -2.09 11.67
CA THR A 135 14.31 -1.13 11.96
C THR A 135 14.10 -0.13 10.82
N VAL A 136 12.84 0.12 10.44
CA VAL A 136 12.45 1.11 9.44
C VAL A 136 11.55 2.16 10.09
N ALA A 137 11.77 3.44 9.80
CA ALA A 137 10.81 4.48 10.16
C ALA A 137 9.75 4.59 9.07
N VAL A 138 8.46 4.47 9.43
CA VAL A 138 7.33 4.77 8.54
C VAL A 138 6.90 6.19 8.84
N VAL A 139 7.28 7.14 7.98
CA VAL A 139 7.16 8.57 8.24
C VAL A 139 6.10 9.21 7.35
N THR A 140 5.20 9.97 7.97
CA THR A 140 4.15 10.75 7.29
C THR A 140 3.97 12.12 7.94
N ASP A 141 3.38 13.07 7.22
CA ASP A 141 2.80 14.30 7.78
C ASP A 141 1.24 14.28 7.76
N GLY A 142 0.65 13.20 7.25
CA GLY A 142 -0.80 13.01 7.17
C GLY A 142 -1.51 13.90 6.15
N THR A 143 -0.79 14.42 5.16
CA THR A 143 -1.34 15.36 4.17
C THR A 143 -1.96 14.71 2.94
N ALA A 144 -1.78 13.41 2.73
CA ALA A 144 -2.34 12.65 1.61
C ALA A 144 -2.78 11.24 2.00
N VAL A 145 -3.47 11.09 3.13
CA VAL A 145 -3.82 9.77 3.68
C VAL A 145 -4.89 9.09 2.83
N LEU A 146 -4.52 8.02 2.14
CA LEU A 146 -5.44 7.25 1.29
C LEU A 146 -6.19 8.16 0.29
N GLY A 147 -7.52 8.05 0.21
CA GLY A 147 -8.40 8.97 -0.52
C GLY A 147 -8.99 10.09 0.35
N LEU A 148 -8.56 10.23 1.61
CA LEU A 148 -9.10 11.19 2.58
C LEU A 148 -8.41 12.56 2.50
N GLY A 149 -7.22 12.62 1.90
CA GLY A 149 -6.45 13.85 1.74
C GLY A 149 -5.76 14.27 3.03
N ASP A 150 -5.76 15.58 3.28
CA ASP A 150 -5.06 16.18 4.41
C ASP A 150 -5.91 16.12 5.69
N ILE A 151 -5.71 15.06 6.46
CA ILE A 151 -6.42 14.80 7.73
C ILE A 151 -5.52 14.95 8.96
N GLY A 152 -4.26 15.31 8.73
CA GLY A 152 -3.26 15.55 9.76
C GLY A 152 -2.64 14.29 10.37
N PRO A 153 -1.57 14.46 11.16
CA PRO A 153 -0.73 13.37 11.64
C PRO A 153 -1.45 12.39 12.58
N HIS A 154 -2.38 12.89 13.40
CA HIS A 154 -3.12 12.04 14.35
C HIS A 154 -4.06 11.07 13.65
N ALA A 155 -4.79 11.53 12.64
CA ALA A 155 -5.71 10.69 11.88
C ALA A 155 -4.96 9.76 10.91
N ALA A 156 -3.71 10.08 10.54
CA ALA A 156 -2.83 9.20 9.76
C ALA A 156 -2.25 8.04 10.58
N ALA A 157 -2.13 8.18 11.91
CA ALA A 157 -1.43 7.22 12.77
C ALA A 157 -1.93 5.76 12.63
N PRO A 158 -3.25 5.48 12.56
CA PRO A 158 -3.72 4.13 12.32
C PRO A 158 -3.20 3.53 11.00
N VAL A 159 -3.10 4.30 9.91
CA VAL A 159 -2.57 3.80 8.64
C VAL A 159 -1.08 3.44 8.80
N MET A 160 -0.31 4.30 9.47
CA MET A 160 1.11 4.07 9.73
C MET A 160 1.38 2.86 10.62
N GLU A 161 0.56 2.65 11.67
CA GLU A 161 0.61 1.44 12.48
C GLU A 161 0.31 0.18 11.66
N GLY A 162 -0.67 0.27 10.75
CA GLY A 162 -1.00 -0.80 9.82
C GLY A 162 0.16 -1.17 8.91
N LYS A 163 0.84 -0.16 8.32
CA LYS A 163 2.04 -0.40 7.51
C LYS A 163 3.17 -1.01 8.34
N ALA A 164 3.37 -0.54 9.57
CA ALA A 164 4.37 -1.11 10.47
C ALA A 164 4.10 -2.59 10.83
N MET A 165 2.83 -2.93 11.09
CA MET A 165 2.38 -4.30 11.31
C MET A 165 2.66 -5.19 10.09
N LEU A 166 2.38 -4.71 8.87
CA LEU A 166 2.63 -5.46 7.63
C LEU A 166 4.11 -5.68 7.35
N PHE A 167 4.97 -4.69 7.61
CA PHE A 167 6.43 -4.87 7.57
C PHE A 167 6.88 -6.03 8.47
N LYS A 168 6.35 -6.09 9.69
CA LYS A 168 6.70 -7.12 10.66
C LYS A 168 6.17 -8.49 10.24
N GLN A 169 4.90 -8.57 9.86
CA GLN A 169 4.23 -9.82 9.55
C GLN A 169 4.77 -10.46 8.26
N LEU A 170 5.00 -9.67 7.22
CA LEU A 170 5.36 -10.19 5.89
C LEU A 170 6.87 -10.36 5.70
N ALA A 171 7.68 -9.49 6.30
CA ALA A 171 9.13 -9.46 6.06
C ALA A 171 9.99 -9.54 7.34
N GLY A 172 9.38 -9.65 8.51
CA GLY A 172 10.10 -9.63 9.78
C GLY A 172 10.88 -8.33 10.01
N VAL A 173 10.47 -7.22 9.38
CA VAL A 173 11.08 -5.89 9.53
C VAL A 173 10.43 -5.17 10.71
N ASP A 174 11.23 -4.61 11.61
CA ASP A 174 10.72 -3.87 12.77
C ASP A 174 10.42 -2.43 12.36
N ALA A 175 9.21 -2.16 11.90
CA ALA A 175 8.82 -0.81 11.50
C ALA A 175 8.24 0.00 12.68
N PHE A 176 8.51 1.30 12.71
CA PHE A 176 7.99 2.21 13.72
C PHE A 176 7.29 3.42 13.06
N PRO A 177 6.01 3.70 13.37
CA PRO A 177 5.28 4.81 12.80
C PRO A 177 5.72 6.15 13.41
N ILE A 178 5.92 7.16 12.56
CA ILE A 178 6.31 8.52 12.93
C ILE A 178 5.45 9.52 12.15
N CYS A 179 4.43 10.07 12.81
CA CYS A 179 3.59 11.11 12.23
C CYS A 179 4.10 12.49 12.67
N LEU A 180 4.52 13.32 11.72
CA LEU A 180 5.07 14.64 11.96
C LEU A 180 3.97 15.70 11.92
N ASP A 181 3.87 16.52 12.97
CA ASP A 181 2.93 17.65 13.02
C ASP A 181 3.55 18.92 12.42
N THR A 182 3.96 18.82 11.17
CA THR A 182 4.48 19.94 10.37
C THR A 182 4.23 19.69 8.90
N LYS A 183 4.04 20.76 8.14
CA LYS A 183 3.89 20.75 6.67
C LYS A 183 5.05 21.47 5.99
N ASP A 184 6.02 21.97 6.75
CA ASP A 184 7.20 22.63 6.20
C ASP A 184 8.19 21.58 5.67
N THR A 185 8.51 21.67 4.38
CA THR A 185 9.37 20.70 3.68
C THR A 185 10.75 20.58 4.35
N GLU A 186 11.37 21.71 4.69
CA GLU A 186 12.71 21.74 5.30
C GLU A 186 12.69 21.19 6.73
N GLU A 187 11.65 21.49 7.51
CA GLU A 187 11.46 20.93 8.83
C GLU A 187 11.28 19.41 8.80
N ILE A 188 10.51 18.88 7.84
CA ILE A 188 10.35 17.45 7.63
C ILE A 188 11.71 16.81 7.33
N ILE A 189 12.45 17.34 6.35
CA ILE A 189 13.77 16.83 5.95
C ILE A 189 14.74 16.86 7.14
N ARG A 190 14.84 18.00 7.84
CA ARG A 190 15.70 18.17 9.00
C ARG A 190 15.36 17.18 10.11
N THR A 191 14.07 16.99 10.39
CA THR A 191 13.59 16.09 11.45
C THR A 191 13.94 14.65 11.13
N ILE A 192 13.64 14.18 9.91
CA ILE A 192 13.96 12.82 9.47
C ILE A 192 15.47 12.56 9.54
N LYS A 193 16.28 13.53 9.11
CA LYS A 193 17.75 13.44 9.23
C LYS A 193 18.21 13.28 10.68
N ALA A 194 17.65 14.09 11.59
CA ALA A 194 18.02 14.06 13.00
C ALA A 194 17.68 12.72 13.68
N ILE A 195 16.57 12.07 13.31
CA ILE A 195 16.15 10.78 13.89
C ILE A 195 16.72 9.55 13.17
N SER A 196 17.28 9.72 11.97
CA SER A 196 17.82 8.63 11.14
C SER A 196 18.91 7.73 11.78
N PRO A 197 19.72 8.14 12.78
CA PRO A 197 20.81 7.31 13.29
C PRO A 197 20.38 5.92 13.79
N ILE A 198 19.17 5.77 14.35
CA ILE A 198 18.68 4.50 14.88
C ILE A 198 18.02 3.59 13.82
N PHE A 199 17.68 4.12 12.64
CA PHE A 199 16.95 3.39 11.59
C PHE A 199 17.87 2.82 10.52
N GLY A 200 17.51 1.65 9.99
CA GLY A 200 18.15 1.00 8.85
C GLY A 200 17.63 1.49 7.50
N GLY A 201 16.46 2.13 7.47
CA GLY A 201 15.84 2.75 6.29
C GLY A 201 14.64 3.64 6.67
N ILE A 202 14.21 4.47 5.74
CA ILE A 202 13.07 5.40 5.87
C ILE A 202 12.04 5.07 4.79
N ASN A 203 10.81 4.79 5.20
CA ASN A 203 9.66 4.62 4.32
C ASN A 203 8.76 5.86 4.44
N LEU A 204 8.70 6.68 3.40
CA LEU A 204 7.84 7.87 3.35
C LEU A 204 6.43 7.47 2.90
N GLU A 205 5.42 8.05 3.53
CA GLU A 205 4.01 7.70 3.33
C GLU A 205 3.08 8.89 3.40
N ASP A 206 2.07 8.90 2.54
CA ASP A 206 0.92 9.82 2.63
C ASP A 206 1.33 11.30 2.74
N ILE A 207 2.43 11.68 2.04
CA ILE A 207 2.90 13.08 1.93
C ILE A 207 2.43 13.65 0.58
N SER A 208 1.78 14.81 0.62
CA SER A 208 1.20 15.41 -0.57
C SER A 208 2.21 15.89 -1.62
N SER A 209 1.85 15.70 -2.89
CA SER A 209 2.54 16.30 -4.04
C SER A 209 2.31 17.82 -4.08
N PRO A 210 3.30 18.64 -4.48
CA PRO A 210 4.61 18.26 -5.00
C PRO A 210 5.71 18.10 -3.93
N ARG A 211 5.44 18.42 -2.65
CA ARG A 211 6.46 18.44 -1.59
C ARG A 211 7.14 17.07 -1.41
N CYS A 212 6.37 15.99 -1.56
CA CYS A 212 6.90 14.63 -1.41
C CYS A 212 8.10 14.33 -2.32
N PHE A 213 8.18 14.93 -3.52
CA PHE A 213 9.31 14.76 -4.42
C PHE A 213 10.59 15.39 -3.88
N GLU A 214 10.50 16.62 -3.36
CA GLU A 214 11.64 17.33 -2.77
C GLU A 214 12.12 16.62 -1.50
N VAL A 215 11.17 16.27 -0.61
CA VAL A 215 11.46 15.51 0.61
C VAL A 215 12.21 14.22 0.29
N GLU A 216 11.69 13.40 -0.63
CA GLU A 216 12.32 12.15 -1.01
C GLU A 216 13.70 12.36 -1.64
N THR A 217 13.81 13.26 -2.62
CA THR A 217 15.07 13.50 -3.34
C THR A 217 16.18 13.94 -2.39
N ARG A 218 15.90 14.95 -1.56
CA ARG A 218 16.86 15.48 -0.58
C ARG A 218 17.25 14.42 0.45
N LEU A 219 16.30 13.65 0.96
CA LEU A 219 16.60 12.59 1.93
C LEU A 219 17.42 11.45 1.30
N ALA A 220 17.11 11.05 0.06
CA ALA A 220 17.85 10.01 -0.64
C ALA A 220 19.29 10.43 -0.97
N GLU A 221 19.55 11.73 -1.16
CA GLU A 221 20.88 12.29 -1.38
C GLU A 221 21.67 12.52 -0.07
N GLU A 222 21.00 12.96 0.98
CA GLU A 222 21.64 13.41 2.22
C GLU A 222 21.79 12.30 3.29
N LEU A 223 21.07 11.19 3.17
CA LEU A 223 21.16 10.06 4.09
C LEU A 223 22.03 8.91 3.55
N ASP A 224 22.72 8.21 4.46
CA ASP A 224 23.46 6.97 4.15
C ASP A 224 22.62 5.70 4.45
N ILE A 225 21.30 5.81 4.34
CA ILE A 225 20.32 4.72 4.49
C ILE A 225 19.26 4.84 3.39
N PRO A 226 18.66 3.71 2.94
CA PRO A 226 17.64 3.74 1.91
C PRO A 226 16.43 4.55 2.34
N VAL A 227 15.99 5.43 1.45
CA VAL A 227 14.73 6.17 1.53
C VAL A 227 13.85 5.67 0.39
N PHE A 228 12.56 5.45 0.67
CA PHE A 228 11.60 4.96 -0.31
C PHE A 228 10.23 5.58 -0.02
N HIS A 229 9.64 6.25 -1.00
CA HIS A 229 8.25 6.68 -0.90
C HIS A 229 7.32 5.62 -1.50
N ASP A 230 6.48 4.99 -0.68
CA ASP A 230 5.66 3.85 -1.11
C ASP A 230 4.56 4.26 -2.11
N ASP A 231 3.86 5.37 -1.86
CA ASP A 231 2.80 5.83 -2.78
C ASP A 231 3.33 6.19 -4.18
N GLN A 232 4.61 6.55 -4.29
CA GLN A 232 5.29 6.79 -5.56
C GLN A 232 5.85 5.50 -6.15
N HIS A 233 6.87 4.95 -5.50
CA HIS A 233 7.67 3.88 -6.06
C HIS A 233 7.05 2.51 -5.80
N GLY A 234 6.37 2.31 -4.67
CA GLY A 234 5.60 1.10 -4.39
C GLY A 234 4.53 0.88 -5.46
N THR A 235 3.72 1.91 -5.73
CA THR A 235 2.69 1.89 -6.77
C THR A 235 3.29 1.57 -8.14
N ALA A 236 4.37 2.27 -8.53
CA ALA A 236 4.99 2.07 -9.82
C ALA A 236 5.55 0.64 -9.99
N VAL A 237 6.18 0.08 -8.95
CA VAL A 237 6.73 -1.29 -8.99
C VAL A 237 5.62 -2.33 -9.17
N VAL A 238 4.52 -2.24 -8.41
CA VAL A 238 3.43 -3.21 -8.54
C VAL A 238 2.68 -3.07 -9.87
N VAL A 239 2.54 -1.85 -10.38
CA VAL A 239 1.96 -1.59 -11.71
C VAL A 239 2.80 -2.23 -12.81
N ILE A 240 4.12 -2.05 -12.79
CA ILE A 240 4.99 -2.71 -13.77
C ILE A 240 4.93 -4.22 -13.62
N ALA A 241 4.89 -4.77 -12.40
CA ALA A 241 4.76 -6.20 -12.19
C ALA A 241 3.48 -6.77 -12.84
N GLY A 242 2.33 -6.14 -12.57
CA GLY A 242 1.06 -6.51 -13.19
C GLY A 242 1.09 -6.35 -14.71
N LEU A 243 1.65 -5.25 -15.21
CA LEU A 243 1.72 -4.98 -16.65
C LEU A 243 2.59 -6.01 -17.38
N LEU A 244 3.72 -6.41 -16.83
CA LEU A 244 4.59 -7.43 -17.44
C LEU A 244 3.85 -8.76 -17.65
N ASN A 245 2.98 -9.14 -16.72
CA ASN A 245 2.17 -10.34 -16.83
C ASN A 245 0.94 -10.14 -17.73
N ALA A 246 0.29 -8.98 -17.66
CA ALA A 246 -0.80 -8.64 -18.57
C ALA A 246 -0.36 -8.67 -20.04
N LEU A 247 0.83 -8.13 -20.35
CA LEU A 247 1.43 -8.15 -21.68
C LEU A 247 1.67 -9.57 -22.20
N LYS A 248 2.11 -10.50 -21.33
CA LYS A 248 2.23 -11.92 -21.68
C LYS A 248 0.87 -12.54 -22.02
N VAL A 249 -0.17 -12.24 -21.23
CA VAL A 249 -1.54 -12.74 -21.45
C VAL A 249 -2.07 -12.31 -22.82
N VAL A 250 -1.82 -11.06 -23.23
CA VAL A 250 -2.28 -10.52 -24.51
C VAL A 250 -1.28 -10.71 -25.67
N GLY A 251 -0.12 -11.33 -25.42
CA GLY A 251 0.91 -11.57 -26.43
C GLY A 251 1.58 -10.31 -26.99
N LYS A 252 1.61 -9.21 -26.23
CA LYS A 252 2.21 -7.92 -26.65
C LYS A 252 3.59 -7.71 -26.02
N ARG A 253 4.47 -7.00 -26.73
CA ARG A 253 5.79 -6.61 -26.22
C ARG A 253 5.75 -5.17 -25.70
N ILE A 254 6.42 -4.91 -24.58
CA ILE A 254 6.36 -3.61 -23.89
C ILE A 254 6.87 -2.44 -24.75
N GLU A 255 7.82 -2.70 -25.64
CA GLU A 255 8.39 -1.71 -26.54
C GLU A 255 7.47 -1.33 -27.72
N ASN A 256 6.42 -2.13 -27.97
CA ASN A 256 5.49 -1.93 -29.08
C ASN A 256 4.15 -1.33 -28.63
N VAL A 257 3.84 -1.30 -27.33
CA VAL A 257 2.55 -0.84 -26.84
C VAL A 257 2.48 0.67 -26.70
N ARG A 258 1.28 1.22 -26.91
CA ARG A 258 0.94 2.61 -26.56
C ARG A 258 0.29 2.66 -25.19
N VAL A 259 0.90 3.38 -24.26
CA VAL A 259 0.46 3.45 -22.86
C VAL A 259 -0.04 4.84 -22.52
N VAL A 260 -1.30 4.93 -22.09
CA VAL A 260 -1.91 6.14 -21.55
C VAL A 260 -1.86 6.08 -20.03
N VAL A 261 -1.27 7.09 -19.39
CA VAL A 261 -1.22 7.21 -17.93
C VAL A 261 -1.99 8.45 -17.51
N ASN A 262 -3.03 8.28 -16.71
CA ASN A 262 -3.90 9.37 -16.26
C ASN A 262 -3.71 9.68 -14.77
N GLY A 263 -3.41 10.95 -14.47
CA GLY A 263 -3.10 11.48 -13.15
C GLY A 263 -1.59 11.61 -12.93
N ILE A 264 -1.00 12.77 -13.24
CA ILE A 264 0.45 13.00 -13.20
C ILE A 264 0.85 13.69 -11.89
N GLY A 265 0.40 13.10 -10.80
CA GLY A 265 0.86 13.37 -9.44
C GLY A 265 2.04 12.47 -9.03
N ALA A 266 2.20 12.25 -7.73
CA ALA A 266 3.27 11.44 -7.13
C ALA A 266 3.37 10.03 -7.76
N ALA A 267 2.27 9.27 -7.75
CA ALA A 267 2.23 7.92 -8.33
C ALA A 267 2.42 7.93 -9.85
N GLY A 268 1.69 8.78 -10.58
CA GLY A 268 1.71 8.79 -12.05
C GLY A 268 3.06 9.15 -12.64
N VAL A 269 3.77 10.13 -12.08
CA VAL A 269 5.14 10.47 -12.51
C VAL A 269 6.09 9.29 -12.30
N SER A 270 5.97 8.60 -11.16
CA SER A 270 6.78 7.42 -10.83
C SER A 270 6.48 6.24 -11.77
N ILE A 271 5.20 6.02 -12.09
CA ILE A 271 4.76 5.03 -13.09
C ILE A 271 5.35 5.35 -14.47
N CYS A 272 5.25 6.60 -14.94
CA CYS A 272 5.83 7.02 -16.22
C CYS A 272 7.35 6.77 -16.27
N LYS A 273 8.09 7.17 -15.23
CA LYS A 273 9.55 6.90 -15.12
C LYS A 273 9.86 5.41 -15.22
N MET A 274 9.11 4.59 -14.50
CA MET A 274 9.28 3.14 -14.49
C MET A 274 8.88 2.47 -15.81
N LEU A 275 7.84 2.95 -16.50
CA LEU A 275 7.45 2.48 -17.84
C LEU A 275 8.55 2.74 -18.86
N LEU A 276 9.13 3.94 -18.85
CA LEU A 276 10.26 4.30 -19.72
C LEU A 276 11.48 3.42 -19.42
N ALA A 277 11.81 3.21 -18.13
CA ALA A 277 12.88 2.32 -17.72
C ALA A 277 12.62 0.84 -18.09
N ALA A 278 11.35 0.43 -18.16
CA ALA A 278 10.95 -0.91 -18.56
C ALA A 278 10.93 -1.11 -20.10
N GLY A 279 11.03 -0.03 -20.88
CA GLY A 279 11.19 -0.07 -22.34
C GLY A 279 9.98 0.41 -23.15
N VAL A 280 8.99 1.08 -22.53
CA VAL A 280 7.87 1.68 -23.27
C VAL A 280 8.38 2.80 -24.19
N ASN A 281 8.00 2.74 -25.47
CA ASN A 281 8.42 3.71 -26.48
C ASN A 281 7.33 4.74 -26.86
N ARG A 282 6.07 4.47 -26.49
CA ARG A 282 4.93 5.35 -26.78
C ARG A 282 4.14 5.61 -25.51
N LEU A 283 4.36 6.78 -24.92
CA LEU A 283 3.76 7.20 -23.67
C LEU A 283 2.87 8.42 -23.86
N VAL A 284 1.71 8.41 -23.23
CA VAL A 284 0.77 9.53 -23.23
C VAL A 284 0.40 9.85 -21.78
N PRO A 285 1.17 10.74 -21.12
CA PRO A 285 0.83 11.22 -19.79
C PRO A 285 -0.33 12.21 -19.89
N VAL A 286 -1.35 12.07 -19.05
CA VAL A 286 -2.56 12.90 -19.06
C VAL A 286 -2.85 13.40 -17.65
N ASP A 287 -3.05 14.71 -17.49
CA ASP A 287 -3.54 15.31 -16.24
C ASP A 287 -4.83 16.11 -16.53
N ARG A 288 -5.27 16.92 -15.56
CA ARG A 288 -6.50 17.71 -15.58
C ARG A 288 -6.66 18.61 -16.80
N ASP A 289 -5.55 19.10 -17.35
CA ASP A 289 -5.52 20.04 -18.49
C ASP A 289 -5.40 19.31 -19.85
N GLY A 290 -5.41 17.97 -19.84
CA GLY A 290 -5.22 17.12 -21.01
C GLY A 290 -3.85 16.46 -21.05
N ALA A 291 -3.49 15.97 -22.23
CA ALA A 291 -2.22 15.30 -22.47
C ALA A 291 -1.03 16.27 -22.27
N ILE A 292 0.02 15.77 -21.62
CA ILE A 292 1.33 16.43 -21.57
C ILE A 292 2.03 16.12 -22.88
N VAL A 293 2.40 17.17 -23.60
CA VAL A 293 2.85 17.11 -25.00
C VAL A 293 4.35 17.28 -25.07
N ARG A 294 5.00 16.44 -25.89
CA ARG A 294 6.44 16.52 -26.10
C ARG A 294 6.87 17.86 -26.70
N GLY A 295 7.87 18.50 -26.10
CA GLY A 295 8.45 19.77 -26.55
C GLY A 295 7.71 21.03 -26.10
N GLU A 296 6.55 20.89 -25.45
CA GLU A 296 5.85 22.02 -24.83
C GLU A 296 6.50 22.45 -23.51
N THR A 297 6.24 23.70 -23.10
CA THR A 297 6.76 24.26 -21.86
C THR A 297 5.72 24.21 -20.75
N TYR A 298 6.08 23.60 -19.62
CA TYR A 298 5.26 23.47 -18.43
C TYR A 298 5.94 24.10 -17.21
N SER A 299 5.18 24.81 -16.39
CA SER A 299 5.68 25.38 -15.13
C SER A 299 5.96 24.31 -14.07
N HIS A 300 5.25 23.18 -14.13
CA HIS A 300 5.43 22.07 -13.21
C HIS A 300 6.67 21.24 -13.61
N PRO A 301 7.72 21.14 -12.77
CA PRO A 301 8.99 20.51 -13.15
C PRO A 301 8.85 19.07 -13.63
N MET A 302 7.94 18.29 -13.03
CA MET A 302 7.74 16.90 -13.45
C MET A 302 6.98 16.78 -14.77
N TRP A 303 6.13 17.75 -15.11
CA TRP A 303 5.46 17.77 -16.42
C TRP A 303 6.44 18.20 -17.49
N GLN A 304 7.30 19.18 -17.18
CA GLN A 304 8.40 19.55 -18.07
C GLN A 304 9.30 18.35 -18.34
N TRP A 305 9.73 17.64 -17.29
CA TRP A 305 10.55 16.44 -17.46
C TRP A 305 9.89 15.40 -18.38
N LEU A 306 8.57 15.20 -18.29
CA LEU A 306 7.83 14.32 -19.18
C LEU A 306 7.80 14.85 -20.62
N ALA A 307 7.50 16.13 -20.81
CA ALA A 307 7.50 16.79 -22.13
C ALA A 307 8.87 16.73 -22.83
N ASP A 308 9.96 16.64 -22.06
CA ASP A 308 11.31 16.50 -22.60
C ASP A 308 11.65 15.05 -23.04
N GLN A 309 10.81 14.05 -22.72
CA GLN A 309 11.07 12.66 -23.08
C GLN A 309 10.72 12.36 -24.55
N PRO A 310 11.59 11.70 -25.32
CA PRO A 310 11.32 11.40 -26.72
C PRO A 310 10.18 10.40 -26.92
N GLN A 311 9.87 9.57 -25.93
CA GLN A 311 8.79 8.59 -25.97
C GLN A 311 7.40 9.20 -25.74
N VAL A 312 7.32 10.44 -25.25
CA VAL A 312 6.04 11.14 -25.05
C VAL A 312 5.49 11.60 -26.40
N GLU A 313 4.20 11.39 -26.61
CA GLU A 313 3.54 11.76 -27.87
C GLU A 313 3.45 13.29 -28.04
N PRO A 314 3.60 13.81 -29.28
CA PRO A 314 3.55 15.24 -29.57
C PRO A 314 2.13 15.76 -29.82
N GLU A 315 1.10 14.93 -29.62
CA GLU A 315 -0.29 15.28 -29.93
C GLU A 315 -1.04 15.71 -28.66
N PRO A 316 -1.65 16.91 -28.64
CA PRO A 316 -2.54 17.31 -27.55
C PRO A 316 -3.87 16.58 -27.62
N GLY A 317 -4.59 16.54 -26.50
CA GLY A 317 -5.96 16.04 -26.46
C GLY A 317 -6.45 15.81 -25.04
N THR A 318 -7.76 15.71 -24.90
CA THR A 318 -8.40 15.27 -23.65
C THR A 318 -8.19 13.77 -23.45
N LEU A 319 -8.36 13.30 -22.21
CA LEU A 319 -8.26 11.86 -21.89
C LEU A 319 -9.09 10.98 -22.85
N LYS A 320 -10.33 11.38 -23.14
CA LYS A 320 -11.26 10.62 -24.00
C LYS A 320 -10.86 10.59 -25.47
N GLU A 321 -10.12 11.60 -25.91
CA GLU A 321 -9.59 11.64 -27.28
C GLU A 321 -8.35 10.76 -27.37
N VAL A 322 -7.42 10.91 -26.42
CA VAL A 322 -6.12 10.23 -26.49
C VAL A 322 -6.16 8.78 -26.05
N ILE A 323 -7.22 8.29 -25.39
CA ILE A 323 -7.35 6.87 -25.02
C ILE A 323 -7.65 5.96 -26.22
N ARG A 324 -8.14 6.53 -27.33
CA ARG A 324 -8.42 5.76 -28.54
C ARG A 324 -7.17 5.06 -29.05
N ASP A 325 -7.34 3.82 -29.51
CA ASP A 325 -6.27 2.95 -30.01
C ASP A 325 -5.11 2.72 -29.02
N ALA A 326 -5.29 3.03 -27.72
CA ALA A 326 -4.30 2.70 -26.70
C ALA A 326 -4.32 1.20 -26.40
N ASP A 327 -3.15 0.60 -26.22
CA ASP A 327 -3.02 -0.79 -25.77
C ASP A 327 -3.24 -0.93 -24.27
N VAL A 328 -2.80 0.09 -23.52
CA VAL A 328 -2.76 0.08 -22.07
C VAL A 328 -3.27 1.42 -21.54
N PHE A 329 -4.20 1.38 -20.61
CA PHE A 329 -4.59 2.51 -19.78
C PHE A 329 -4.21 2.26 -18.32
N ILE A 330 -3.59 3.23 -17.68
CA ILE A 330 -3.25 3.21 -16.24
C ILE A 330 -3.77 4.49 -15.59
N GLY A 331 -4.76 4.35 -14.72
CA GLY A 331 -5.35 5.46 -13.96
C GLY A 331 -4.90 5.45 -12.50
N VAL A 332 -4.43 6.60 -12.00
CA VAL A 332 -4.09 6.86 -10.59
C VAL A 332 -4.63 8.22 -10.15
N SER A 333 -5.90 8.48 -10.48
CA SER A 333 -6.47 9.81 -10.54
C SER A 333 -7.80 9.92 -9.76
N ARG A 334 -8.89 10.31 -10.42
CA ARG A 334 -10.22 10.48 -9.84
C ARG A 334 -11.20 9.47 -10.44
N ALA A 335 -12.28 9.24 -9.70
CA ALA A 335 -13.34 8.32 -10.08
C ALA A 335 -14.10 8.75 -11.35
N ASN A 336 -14.64 7.75 -12.07
CA ASN A 336 -15.65 7.92 -13.13
C ASN A 336 -15.26 8.91 -14.26
N LEU A 337 -14.00 8.86 -14.70
CA LEU A 337 -13.50 9.67 -15.82
C LEU A 337 -13.76 9.01 -17.19
N LEU A 338 -13.85 7.68 -17.20
CA LEU A 338 -14.09 6.88 -18.40
C LEU A 338 -15.42 6.14 -18.27
N ASN A 339 -16.01 5.84 -19.42
CA ASN A 339 -17.21 4.99 -19.53
C ASN A 339 -16.96 3.84 -20.51
N ALA A 340 -17.90 2.89 -20.61
CA ALA A 340 -17.80 1.73 -21.50
C ALA A 340 -17.41 2.05 -22.95
N SER A 341 -17.94 3.13 -23.54
CA SER A 341 -17.61 3.50 -24.92
C SER A 341 -16.18 4.02 -25.10
N ASP A 342 -15.59 4.62 -24.06
CA ASP A 342 -14.21 5.09 -24.10
C ASP A 342 -13.24 3.89 -24.15
N VAL A 343 -13.49 2.86 -23.34
CA VAL A 343 -12.65 1.65 -23.30
C VAL A 343 -12.89 0.70 -24.48
N GLN A 344 -14.09 0.70 -25.06
CA GLN A 344 -14.35 0.00 -26.33
C GLN A 344 -13.56 0.58 -27.52
N GLY A 345 -13.22 1.87 -27.46
CA GLY A 345 -12.41 2.55 -28.47
C GLY A 345 -10.90 2.32 -28.35
N MET A 346 -10.45 1.53 -27.36
CA MET A 346 -9.06 1.12 -27.21
C MET A 346 -8.65 0.04 -28.24
N ALA A 347 -7.36 -0.26 -28.32
CA ALA A 347 -6.86 -1.30 -29.20
C ALA A 347 -7.41 -2.70 -28.83
N VAL A 348 -7.42 -3.62 -29.79
CA VAL A 348 -7.76 -5.03 -29.55
C VAL A 348 -6.85 -5.61 -28.48
N ASP A 349 -7.41 -6.45 -27.61
CA ASP A 349 -6.72 -7.00 -26.43
C ASP A 349 -6.13 -5.90 -25.53
N SER A 350 -6.95 -4.91 -25.18
CA SER A 350 -6.59 -3.79 -24.31
C SER A 350 -6.42 -4.21 -22.86
N ILE A 351 -5.53 -3.51 -22.16
CA ILE A 351 -5.25 -3.67 -20.73
C ILE A 351 -5.68 -2.39 -20.01
N VAL A 352 -6.51 -2.50 -18.97
CA VAL A 352 -7.01 -1.36 -18.20
C VAL A 352 -6.73 -1.55 -16.72
N PHE A 353 -5.88 -0.68 -16.16
CA PHE A 353 -5.60 -0.59 -14.73
C PHE A 353 -6.27 0.66 -14.17
N ALA A 354 -7.42 0.51 -13.51
CA ALA A 354 -8.19 1.61 -12.91
C ALA A 354 -8.00 1.59 -11.38
N MET A 355 -7.07 2.39 -10.86
CA MET A 355 -6.53 2.24 -9.50
C MET A 355 -6.90 3.39 -8.55
N ALA A 356 -7.72 4.36 -8.98
CA ALA A 356 -8.27 5.33 -8.06
C ALA A 356 -9.09 4.64 -6.94
N ASN A 357 -8.88 5.08 -5.70
CA ASN A 357 -9.57 4.58 -4.52
C ASN A 357 -10.40 5.70 -3.87
N PRO A 358 -11.58 5.39 -3.28
CA PRO A 358 -12.25 4.09 -3.25
C PRO A 358 -13.01 3.75 -4.55
N HIS A 359 -13.19 4.73 -5.44
CA HIS A 359 -13.92 4.60 -6.69
C HIS A 359 -12.94 4.71 -7.88
N PRO A 360 -12.80 3.66 -8.71
CA PRO A 360 -11.89 3.67 -9.87
C PRO A 360 -12.30 4.66 -10.97
N GLU A 361 -11.38 4.90 -11.91
CA GLU A 361 -11.59 5.74 -13.10
C GLU A 361 -12.76 5.28 -13.98
N ILE A 362 -13.07 3.99 -13.96
CA ILE A 362 -14.22 3.38 -14.61
C ILE A 362 -14.78 2.28 -13.71
N VAL A 363 -16.10 2.14 -13.66
CA VAL A 363 -16.76 1.07 -12.91
C VAL A 363 -16.32 -0.29 -13.49
N PRO A 364 -15.79 -1.23 -12.70
CA PRO A 364 -15.28 -2.50 -13.21
C PRO A 364 -16.28 -3.27 -14.08
N GLU A 365 -17.55 -3.27 -13.69
CA GLU A 365 -18.65 -3.94 -14.40
C GLU A 365 -18.90 -3.37 -15.80
N GLU A 366 -18.57 -2.09 -16.03
CA GLU A 366 -18.63 -1.45 -17.34
C GLU A 366 -17.39 -1.74 -18.18
N ALA A 367 -16.23 -1.93 -17.55
CA ALA A 367 -14.96 -2.10 -18.26
C ALA A 367 -14.70 -3.56 -18.67
N ILE A 368 -14.89 -4.51 -17.75
CA ILE A 368 -14.53 -5.92 -17.90
C ILE A 368 -15.09 -6.56 -19.19
N PRO A 369 -16.33 -6.30 -19.63
CA PRO A 369 -16.85 -6.86 -20.87
C PRO A 369 -16.15 -6.38 -22.15
N HIS A 370 -15.35 -5.32 -22.08
CA HIS A 370 -14.78 -4.62 -23.24
C HIS A 370 -13.25 -4.63 -23.29
N VAL A 371 -12.60 -5.15 -22.25
CA VAL A 371 -11.13 -5.15 -22.12
C VAL A 371 -10.65 -6.56 -21.84
N ARG A 372 -9.43 -6.89 -22.27
CA ARG A 372 -8.88 -8.24 -22.14
C ARG A 372 -8.32 -8.50 -20.75
N VAL A 373 -7.70 -7.49 -20.14
CA VAL A 373 -7.20 -7.56 -18.78
C VAL A 373 -7.64 -6.32 -18.02
N PHE A 374 -8.30 -6.52 -16.89
CA PHE A 374 -8.70 -5.45 -15.99
C PHE A 374 -8.01 -5.62 -14.63
N ALA A 375 -7.50 -4.53 -14.06
CA ALA A 375 -6.92 -4.51 -12.72
C ALA A 375 -7.37 -3.24 -11.98
N THR A 376 -7.40 -3.31 -10.65
CA THR A 376 -7.84 -2.19 -9.81
C THR A 376 -7.14 -2.20 -8.45
N GLY A 377 -7.22 -1.12 -7.67
CA GLY A 377 -6.72 -1.07 -6.30
C GLY A 377 -7.62 -1.79 -5.29
N ARG A 378 -8.85 -2.13 -5.69
CA ARG A 378 -9.87 -2.76 -4.84
C ARG A 378 -9.63 -4.25 -4.63
N SER A 379 -9.86 -4.72 -3.40
CA SER A 379 -9.66 -6.13 -3.01
C SER A 379 -10.81 -7.06 -3.36
N ASP A 380 -11.99 -6.52 -3.70
CA ASP A 380 -13.17 -7.29 -4.07
C ASP A 380 -13.20 -7.71 -5.55
N TYR A 381 -12.16 -7.37 -6.32
CA TYR A 381 -11.99 -7.74 -7.72
C TYR A 381 -10.71 -8.56 -7.95
N PRO A 382 -10.66 -9.36 -9.04
CA PRO A 382 -9.41 -9.95 -9.51
C PRO A 382 -8.35 -8.88 -9.79
N ASN A 383 -7.09 -9.29 -9.82
CA ASN A 383 -5.95 -8.43 -10.17
C ASN A 383 -5.85 -7.17 -9.31
N GLN A 384 -5.87 -7.32 -7.98
CA GLN A 384 -5.65 -6.20 -7.08
C GLN A 384 -4.20 -5.69 -7.17
N ILE A 385 -4.03 -4.45 -7.63
CA ILE A 385 -2.75 -3.74 -7.62
C ILE A 385 -2.56 -3.09 -6.25
N ASN A 386 -1.66 -3.65 -5.44
CA ASN A 386 -1.46 -3.22 -4.06
C ASN A 386 0.03 -3.17 -3.67
N ASN A 387 0.46 -2.03 -3.14
CA ASN A 387 1.85 -1.75 -2.77
C ASN A 387 2.37 -2.66 -1.64
N VAL A 388 1.48 -3.34 -0.91
CA VAL A 388 1.83 -4.38 0.08
C VAL A 388 2.70 -5.50 -0.51
N LEU A 389 2.61 -5.75 -1.82
CA LEU A 389 3.49 -6.70 -2.52
C LEU A 389 4.95 -6.22 -2.65
N VAL A 390 5.21 -4.93 -2.37
CA VAL A 390 6.47 -4.26 -2.72
C VAL A 390 7.29 -3.93 -1.49
N PHE A 391 6.79 -3.04 -0.63
CA PHE A 391 7.59 -2.46 0.46
C PHE A 391 8.21 -3.50 1.40
N PRO A 392 7.55 -4.62 1.78
CA PRO A 392 8.17 -5.56 2.71
C PRO A 392 9.42 -6.23 2.09
N GLY A 393 9.30 -6.69 0.85
CA GLY A 393 10.40 -7.36 0.13
C GLY A 393 11.55 -6.42 -0.21
N ILE A 394 11.24 -5.21 -0.69
CA ILE A 394 12.26 -4.21 -1.03
C ILE A 394 13.11 -3.85 0.20
N PHE A 395 12.47 -3.52 1.33
CA PHE A 395 13.22 -3.21 2.55
C PHE A 395 13.93 -4.42 3.12
N ARG A 396 13.35 -5.63 3.05
CA ARG A 396 14.05 -6.84 3.48
C ARG A 396 15.37 -7.02 2.74
N GLY A 397 15.35 -6.88 1.41
CA GLY A 397 16.55 -6.94 0.57
C GLY A 397 17.54 -5.82 0.90
N ALA A 398 17.06 -4.58 0.95
CA ALA A 398 17.89 -3.41 1.22
C ALA A 398 18.56 -3.46 2.61
N LEU A 399 17.87 -3.94 3.65
CA LEU A 399 18.42 -4.09 5.00
C LEU A 399 19.47 -5.20 5.06
N ASP A 400 19.21 -6.34 4.41
CA ASP A 400 20.10 -7.52 4.47
C ASP A 400 21.47 -7.27 3.83
N CYS A 401 21.47 -6.55 2.70
CA CYS A 401 22.69 -6.11 2.02
C CYS A 401 23.21 -4.75 2.49
N ARG A 402 22.51 -4.11 3.45
CA ARG A 402 22.80 -2.76 3.96
C ARG A 402 22.95 -1.76 2.81
N ALA A 403 22.03 -1.75 1.87
CA ALA A 403 22.03 -0.83 0.74
C ALA A 403 22.20 0.62 1.22
N ARG A 404 22.87 1.46 0.43
CA ARG A 404 22.91 2.91 0.70
C ARG A 404 21.64 3.61 0.23
N ARG A 405 21.03 3.11 -0.85
CA ARG A 405 19.85 3.66 -1.52
C ARG A 405 19.09 2.56 -2.26
N ILE A 406 17.83 2.82 -2.58
CA ILE A 406 17.01 1.99 -3.48
C ILE A 406 16.95 2.70 -4.83
N ASN A 407 17.71 2.22 -5.80
CA ASN A 407 17.80 2.82 -7.14
C ASN A 407 16.82 2.16 -8.13
N GLU A 408 16.73 2.72 -9.34
CA GLU A 408 15.83 2.30 -10.40
C GLU A 408 16.03 0.83 -10.80
N PRO A 409 17.27 0.31 -10.99
CA PRO A 409 17.49 -1.11 -11.23
C PRO A 409 16.93 -2.02 -10.13
N MET A 410 17.04 -1.63 -8.85
CA MET A 410 16.43 -2.39 -7.74
C MET A 410 14.89 -2.38 -7.81
N LYS A 411 14.28 -1.24 -8.15
CA LYS A 411 12.81 -1.12 -8.32
C LYS A 411 12.32 -2.01 -9.48
N LEU A 412 13.02 -2.00 -10.62
CA LEU A 412 12.68 -2.83 -11.78
C LEU A 412 12.90 -4.33 -11.49
N ALA A 413 13.97 -4.67 -10.76
CA ALA A 413 14.21 -6.04 -10.31
C ALA A 413 13.10 -6.54 -9.39
N ALA A 414 12.64 -5.71 -8.44
CA ALA A 414 11.48 -6.03 -7.61
C ALA A 414 10.20 -6.26 -8.44
N SER A 415 9.96 -5.41 -9.45
CA SER A 415 8.79 -5.55 -10.34
C SER A 415 8.80 -6.89 -11.08
N ARG A 416 9.96 -7.27 -11.63
CA ARG A 416 10.15 -8.55 -12.33
C ARG A 416 10.01 -9.74 -11.38
N ALA A 417 10.52 -9.62 -10.15
CA ALA A 417 10.40 -10.67 -9.14
C ALA A 417 8.93 -10.92 -8.76
N ILE A 418 8.15 -9.86 -8.49
CA ILE A 418 6.71 -9.98 -8.20
C ILE A 418 5.98 -10.64 -9.38
N ALA A 419 6.24 -10.20 -10.60
CA ALA A 419 5.62 -10.79 -11.79
C ALA A 419 5.96 -12.28 -11.95
N SER A 420 7.20 -12.68 -11.62
CA SER A 420 7.66 -14.07 -11.75
C SER A 420 7.03 -15.05 -10.75
N VAL A 421 6.45 -14.57 -9.66
CA VAL A 421 5.75 -15.42 -8.68
C VAL A 421 4.48 -16.03 -9.28
N VAL A 422 3.85 -15.35 -10.25
CA VAL A 422 2.73 -15.92 -11.00
C VAL A 422 3.29 -16.87 -12.06
N SER A 423 3.04 -18.17 -11.89
CA SER A 423 3.54 -19.18 -12.83
C SER A 423 2.81 -19.13 -14.17
N GLU A 424 3.46 -19.60 -15.24
CA GLU A 424 2.83 -19.67 -16.58
C GLU A 424 1.53 -20.49 -16.60
N ARG A 425 1.37 -21.43 -15.67
CA ARG A 425 0.16 -22.28 -15.57
C ARG A 425 -1.02 -21.56 -14.92
N GLU A 426 -0.74 -20.61 -14.04
CA GLU A 426 -1.76 -19.84 -13.33
C GLU A 426 -2.06 -18.51 -14.04
N LEU A 427 -1.10 -18.01 -14.83
CA LEU A 427 -1.21 -16.75 -15.54
C LEU A 427 -2.42 -16.75 -16.49
N ASN A 428 -3.37 -15.87 -16.21
CA ASN A 428 -4.54 -15.65 -17.04
C ASN A 428 -5.10 -14.23 -16.85
N GLU A 429 -6.14 -13.87 -17.59
CA GLU A 429 -6.77 -12.53 -17.58
C GLU A 429 -7.21 -12.07 -16.19
N GLN A 430 -7.55 -13.00 -15.29
CA GLN A 430 -8.00 -12.73 -13.92
C GLN A 430 -6.90 -12.97 -12.87
N TYR A 431 -5.69 -13.35 -13.29
CA TYR A 431 -4.57 -13.62 -12.38
C TYR A 431 -3.23 -13.21 -12.99
N ILE A 432 -2.97 -11.89 -13.01
CA ILE A 432 -1.70 -11.30 -13.48
C ILE A 432 -0.76 -10.88 -12.34
N ILE A 433 -1.26 -10.84 -11.10
CA ILE A 433 -0.54 -10.37 -9.92
C ILE A 433 -0.77 -11.36 -8.78
N PRO A 434 0.25 -11.73 -7.98
CA PRO A 434 0.06 -12.69 -6.91
C PRO A 434 -0.78 -12.09 -5.78
N SER A 435 -1.40 -12.96 -4.98
CA SER A 435 -2.05 -12.54 -3.74
C SER A 435 -1.05 -11.90 -2.77
N ILE A 436 -1.50 -10.91 -1.99
CA ILE A 436 -0.71 -10.30 -0.90
C ILE A 436 -0.23 -11.30 0.16
N PHE A 437 -0.89 -12.46 0.24
CA PHE A 437 -0.55 -13.55 1.17
C PHE A 437 0.33 -14.62 0.54
N ASN A 438 0.78 -14.45 -0.72
CA ASN A 438 1.71 -15.38 -1.32
C ASN A 438 3.09 -15.23 -0.67
N GLU A 439 3.50 -16.24 0.09
CA GLU A 439 4.73 -16.25 0.89
C GLU A 439 6.02 -16.14 0.03
N GLN A 440 5.95 -16.43 -1.26
CA GLN A 440 7.11 -16.35 -2.16
C GLN A 440 7.46 -14.91 -2.52
N VAL A 441 6.50 -13.98 -2.49
CA VAL A 441 6.70 -12.59 -2.95
C VAL A 441 7.86 -11.92 -2.23
N VAL A 442 7.86 -11.93 -0.90
CA VAL A 442 8.92 -11.29 -0.11
C VAL A 442 10.27 -11.96 -0.35
N THR A 443 10.28 -13.29 -0.49
CA THR A 443 11.50 -14.07 -0.73
C THR A 443 12.14 -13.73 -2.07
N GLU A 444 11.36 -13.72 -3.15
CA GLU A 444 11.86 -13.44 -4.50
C GLU A 444 12.22 -11.97 -4.68
N VAL A 445 11.41 -11.04 -4.15
CA VAL A 445 11.74 -9.61 -4.16
C VAL A 445 13.03 -9.33 -3.39
N ARG A 446 13.20 -9.91 -2.19
CA ARG A 446 14.44 -9.79 -1.40
C ARG A 446 15.66 -10.19 -2.25
N LYS A 447 15.60 -11.35 -2.91
CA LYS A 447 16.72 -11.86 -3.71
C LYS A 447 17.06 -10.92 -4.85
N ALA A 448 16.07 -10.58 -5.67
CA ALA A 448 16.26 -9.71 -6.84
C ALA A 448 16.78 -8.31 -6.45
N VAL A 449 16.31 -7.76 -5.33
CA VAL A 449 16.77 -6.47 -4.81
C VAL A 449 18.22 -6.53 -4.33
N ILE A 450 18.63 -7.62 -3.66
CA ILE A 450 20.02 -7.81 -3.24
C ILE A 450 20.94 -7.94 -4.45
N GLU A 451 20.57 -8.74 -5.45
CA GLU A 451 21.34 -8.91 -6.69
C GLU A 451 21.52 -7.57 -7.40
N ALA A 452 20.44 -6.82 -7.60
CA ALA A 452 20.50 -5.50 -8.20
C ALA A 452 21.35 -4.51 -7.38
N ALA A 453 21.27 -4.57 -6.04
CA ALA A 453 22.08 -3.74 -5.16
C ALA A 453 23.58 -4.06 -5.24
N ILE A 454 23.93 -5.34 -5.41
CA ILE A 454 25.31 -5.79 -5.63
C ILE A 454 25.81 -5.29 -7.00
N LEU A 455 25.04 -5.56 -8.07
CA LEU A 455 25.39 -5.18 -9.44
C LEU A 455 25.57 -3.68 -9.62
N THR A 456 24.77 -2.88 -8.93
CA THR A 456 24.83 -1.41 -9.00
C THR A 456 25.74 -0.77 -7.94
N GLY A 457 26.41 -1.57 -7.11
CA GLY A 457 27.34 -1.10 -6.08
C GLY A 457 26.70 -0.34 -4.91
N THR A 458 25.39 -0.45 -4.72
CA THR A 458 24.69 0.18 -3.58
C THR A 458 24.76 -0.67 -2.31
N ALA A 459 24.97 -1.98 -2.42
CA ALA A 459 25.14 -2.90 -1.30
C ALA A 459 26.45 -2.61 -0.52
N ARG A 460 26.36 -2.50 0.81
CA ARG A 460 27.53 -2.38 1.71
C ARG A 460 27.96 -3.71 2.32
N ARG A 461 27.16 -4.76 2.12
CA ARG A 461 27.39 -6.11 2.61
C ARG A 461 26.82 -7.12 1.62
N ILE A 462 27.58 -8.17 1.34
CA ILE A 462 27.08 -9.35 0.61
C ILE A 462 26.58 -10.36 1.66
N PRO A 463 25.27 -10.66 1.69
CA PRO A 463 24.70 -11.67 2.58
C PRO A 463 25.30 -13.07 2.32
N PRO A 464 25.36 -13.97 3.31
CA PRO A 464 26.01 -15.27 3.16
C PRO A 464 25.46 -16.16 2.03
N ASP A 465 24.17 -16.04 1.75
CA ASP A 465 23.44 -16.74 0.68
C ASP A 465 23.74 -16.20 -0.74
N PHE A 466 24.54 -15.13 -0.85
CA PHE A 466 24.98 -14.51 -2.12
C PHE A 466 26.51 -14.57 -2.30
N ARG A 467 27.21 -15.40 -1.51
CA ARG A 467 28.68 -15.52 -1.54
C ARG A 467 29.17 -16.67 -2.40
#